data_AF-A0A5P2D966-F1
#
_entry.id   AF-A0A5P2D966-F1
#
_cell.length_a   1.000
_cell.length_b   1.000
_cell.length_c   1.000
_cell.angle_alpha   90.00
_cell.angle_beta   90.00
_cell.angle_gamma   90.00
#
_symmetry.space_group_name_H-M   'P 1'
#
loop_
_entity.id
_entity.type
_entity.pdbx_description
1 polymer ?
#
loop_
_entity_poly.entity_id
_entity_poly.type
_entity_poly.pdbx_seq_one_letter_code
_entity_poly.pdbx_strand_id
1 'polypeptide(L)'
;MGESERVVVGVGSRAGVSVEEVCGLVEESLRAAGLGLGAVSALATVAAKGGEAGITGAAERFGVPLVTYPAEDLALVPVTGGGASAVAAAAVGTPSVAEAAALAAGGELLVPKRKSAAATCAVATAEAHDLRHHGDTEVAGAAAGLVDLAVNVRTGTPPAWLKERIADSLDTLAAYPDGRAARAAVAARHGLPVERVLLTAGAAEAFVLIARAVAAVRPVVVHPQFTEPEAALRDAGHRVERVLLRESDGFRLDPAAVPADADLVIVGNPTNPTSVLHPASALAALARPGRTLVVDEAFMDAVPGEREALAGRTDLPGLVVLRSLTKTWGLAGLRIGYVLAEPRTIAALERVRPLWPVSTPALVAAEACVTPAALAEAEAAARQIAVDRAHLLAGLAEFEELTVVATAEAPFVLIRVPRAAELRTRLRTLGFAVRRGDTFPGLGPDWLRIAVRDRPTVNRFLQALDTALTLTTP
;
A
#
# COMPACT_ATOMS: atom_id res chain seq x y z
N MET A 1 -9.52 17.50 -19.95
CA MET A 1 -10.59 16.54 -20.29
C MET A 1 -11.00 15.90 -18.99
N GLY A 2 -12.23 16.12 -18.54
CA GLY A 2 -12.70 15.57 -17.26
C GLY A 2 -12.57 14.05 -17.28
N GLU A 3 -12.01 13.48 -16.21
CA GLU A 3 -12.00 12.03 -16.01
C GLU A 3 -13.45 11.54 -16.12
N SER A 4 -13.73 10.75 -17.15
CA SER A 4 -15.03 10.09 -17.25
C SER A 4 -15.15 9.12 -16.08
N GLU A 5 -16.15 9.31 -15.24
CA GLU A 5 -16.43 8.48 -14.07
C GLU A 5 -16.51 7.00 -14.49
N ARG A 6 -15.58 6.20 -14.00
CA ARG A 6 -15.48 4.76 -14.31
C ARG A 6 -16.34 3.99 -13.33
N VAL A 7 -16.98 2.92 -13.77
CA VAL A 7 -17.87 2.10 -12.94
C VAL A 7 -17.56 0.61 -13.03
N VAL A 8 -17.84 -0.12 -11.96
CA VAL A 8 -17.88 -1.58 -11.93
C VAL A 8 -19.34 -2.01 -11.85
N VAL A 9 -19.71 -2.98 -12.69
CA VAL A 9 -21.06 -3.52 -12.70
C VAL A 9 -21.04 -4.93 -12.14
N GLY A 10 -21.59 -5.10 -10.94
CA GLY A 10 -21.74 -6.40 -10.33
C GLY A 10 -22.97 -7.12 -10.88
N VAL A 11 -22.81 -8.39 -11.23
CA VAL A 11 -23.82 -9.21 -11.91
C VAL A 11 -24.04 -10.51 -11.15
N GLY A 12 -25.28 -10.80 -10.80
CA GLY A 12 -25.73 -12.12 -10.35
C GLY A 12 -26.65 -12.73 -11.40
N SER A 13 -26.66 -14.06 -11.53
CA SER A 13 -27.51 -14.75 -12.50
C SER A 13 -27.99 -16.14 -12.05
N ARG A 14 -29.07 -16.58 -12.68
CA ARG A 14 -29.45 -18.00 -12.76
C ARG A 14 -28.68 -18.68 -13.90
N ALA A 15 -28.55 -20.00 -13.80
CA ALA A 15 -27.91 -20.80 -14.84
C ALA A 15 -28.66 -20.67 -16.18
N GLY A 16 -27.92 -20.48 -17.27
CA GLY A 16 -28.48 -20.38 -18.63
C GLY A 16 -29.04 -19.01 -18.99
N VAL A 17 -28.69 -17.94 -18.24
CA VAL A 17 -29.04 -16.57 -18.65
C VAL A 17 -28.39 -16.22 -19.99
N SER A 18 -29.10 -15.52 -20.88
CA SER A 18 -28.56 -15.11 -22.18
C SER A 18 -27.64 -13.89 -22.06
N VAL A 19 -26.75 -13.73 -23.03
CA VAL A 19 -25.88 -12.55 -23.14
C VAL A 19 -26.73 -11.29 -23.34
N GLU A 20 -27.75 -11.36 -24.17
CA GLU A 20 -28.67 -10.24 -24.45
C GLU A 20 -29.38 -9.76 -23.19
N GLU A 21 -29.80 -10.67 -22.31
CA GLU A 21 -30.48 -10.30 -21.07
C GLU A 21 -29.54 -9.59 -20.09
N VAL A 22 -28.31 -10.11 -19.93
CA VAL A 22 -27.30 -9.45 -19.09
C VAL A 22 -26.94 -8.08 -19.67
N CYS A 23 -26.64 -7.99 -20.96
CA CYS A 23 -26.29 -6.73 -21.60
C CYS A 23 -27.42 -5.69 -21.50
N GLY A 24 -28.66 -6.09 -21.77
CA GLY A 24 -29.82 -5.20 -21.67
C GLY A 24 -30.02 -4.65 -20.26
N LEU A 25 -29.88 -5.50 -19.23
CA LEU A 25 -30.01 -5.09 -17.83
C LEU A 25 -28.88 -4.11 -17.41
N VAL A 26 -27.66 -4.34 -17.88
CA VAL A 26 -26.52 -3.44 -17.63
C VAL A 26 -26.72 -2.09 -18.32
N GLU A 27 -27.08 -2.09 -19.61
CA GLU A 27 -27.34 -0.86 -20.37
C GLU A 27 -28.45 -0.02 -19.77
N GLU A 28 -29.54 -0.64 -19.32
CA GLU A 28 -30.64 0.05 -18.65
C GLU A 28 -30.21 0.67 -17.32
N SER A 29 -29.41 -0.05 -16.54
CA SER A 29 -28.91 0.42 -15.25
C SER A 29 -27.95 1.60 -15.40
N LEU A 30 -27.06 1.56 -16.38
CA LEU A 30 -26.17 2.69 -16.70
C LEU A 30 -26.96 3.91 -17.16
N ARG A 31 -27.97 3.72 -18.03
CA ARG A 31 -28.84 4.80 -18.50
C ARG A 31 -29.56 5.48 -17.34
N ALA A 32 -30.01 4.71 -16.34
CA ALA A 32 -30.65 5.26 -15.14
C ALA A 32 -29.72 6.11 -14.27
N ALA A 33 -28.40 5.86 -14.34
CA ALA A 33 -27.38 6.66 -13.68
C ALA A 33 -26.83 7.81 -14.57
N GLY A 34 -27.34 7.99 -15.79
CA GLY A 34 -26.81 8.98 -16.73
C GLY A 34 -25.44 8.61 -17.31
N LEU A 35 -25.05 7.34 -17.25
CA LEU A 35 -23.75 6.84 -17.70
C LEU A 35 -23.84 6.18 -19.08
N GLY A 36 -22.79 6.35 -19.87
CA GLY A 36 -22.60 5.63 -21.15
C GLY A 36 -21.85 4.32 -20.96
N LEU A 37 -21.92 3.42 -21.96
CA LEU A 37 -21.20 2.14 -21.94
C LEU A 37 -19.68 2.30 -21.76
N GLY A 38 -19.09 3.39 -22.26
CA GLY A 38 -17.66 3.68 -22.09
C GLY A 38 -17.21 3.94 -20.64
N ALA A 39 -18.15 4.14 -19.70
CA ALA A 39 -17.86 4.25 -18.28
C ALA A 39 -17.56 2.88 -17.65
N VAL A 40 -18.03 1.77 -18.24
CA VAL A 40 -17.86 0.44 -17.67
C VAL A 40 -16.38 0.05 -17.72
N SER A 41 -15.83 -0.27 -16.56
CA SER A 41 -14.43 -0.67 -16.39
C SER A 41 -14.25 -2.17 -16.20
N ALA A 42 -15.27 -2.84 -15.66
CA ALA A 42 -15.31 -4.27 -15.44
C ALA A 42 -16.77 -4.74 -15.20
N LEU A 43 -17.03 -6.00 -15.54
CA LEU A 43 -18.12 -6.75 -14.91
C LEU A 43 -17.56 -7.54 -13.73
N ALA A 44 -18.33 -7.66 -12.65
CA ALA A 44 -17.93 -8.39 -11.46
C ALA A 44 -18.98 -9.43 -11.05
N THR A 45 -18.58 -10.59 -10.56
CA THR A 45 -19.52 -11.61 -10.06
C THR A 45 -18.89 -12.50 -8.98
N VAL A 46 -19.67 -13.43 -8.43
CA VAL A 46 -19.16 -14.47 -7.53
C VAL A 46 -18.44 -15.55 -8.33
N ALA A 47 -17.35 -16.11 -7.81
CA ALA A 47 -16.50 -17.09 -8.49
C ALA A 47 -17.27 -18.30 -9.03
N ALA A 48 -18.29 -18.77 -8.31
CA ALA A 48 -19.19 -19.84 -8.76
C ALA A 48 -19.94 -19.52 -10.08
N LYS A 49 -19.99 -18.26 -10.49
CA LYS A 49 -20.63 -17.75 -11.72
C LYS A 49 -19.63 -17.22 -12.75
N GLY A 50 -18.33 -17.34 -12.51
CA GLY A 50 -17.29 -16.88 -13.43
C GLY A 50 -17.31 -17.55 -14.81
N GLY A 51 -17.88 -18.76 -14.92
CA GLY A 51 -18.03 -19.50 -16.18
C GLY A 51 -19.42 -19.41 -16.83
N GLU A 52 -20.33 -18.58 -16.32
CA GLU A 52 -21.67 -18.45 -16.90
C GLU A 52 -21.60 -17.77 -18.28
N ALA A 53 -22.12 -18.43 -19.32
CA ALA A 53 -22.01 -17.97 -20.71
C ALA A 53 -22.61 -16.57 -20.92
N GLY A 54 -23.73 -16.27 -20.27
CA GLY A 54 -24.35 -14.94 -20.35
C GLY A 54 -23.50 -13.82 -19.74
N ILE A 55 -22.75 -14.09 -18.66
CA ILE A 55 -21.91 -13.09 -18.00
C ILE A 55 -20.59 -12.91 -18.75
N THR A 56 -19.94 -14.02 -19.12
CA THR A 56 -18.69 -14.02 -19.90
C THR A 56 -18.89 -13.36 -21.26
N GLY A 57 -19.94 -13.74 -21.99
CA GLY A 57 -20.28 -13.13 -23.27
C GLY A 57 -20.66 -11.65 -23.16
N ALA A 58 -21.28 -11.21 -22.05
CA ALA A 58 -21.54 -9.79 -21.81
C ALA A 58 -20.25 -8.99 -21.57
N ALA A 59 -19.30 -9.54 -20.81
CA ALA A 59 -17.99 -8.92 -20.58
C ALA A 59 -17.22 -8.77 -21.91
N GLU A 60 -17.22 -9.81 -22.75
CA GLU A 60 -16.64 -9.79 -24.09
C GLU A 60 -17.30 -8.73 -24.98
N ARG A 61 -18.63 -8.66 -25.00
CA ARG A 61 -19.39 -7.70 -25.80
C ARG A 61 -19.14 -6.25 -25.39
N PHE A 62 -18.94 -6.00 -24.10
CA PHE A 62 -18.55 -4.68 -23.60
C PHE A 62 -17.05 -4.39 -23.72
N GLY A 63 -16.23 -5.39 -24.07
CA GLY A 63 -14.78 -5.23 -24.16
C GLY A 63 -14.11 -4.97 -22.81
N VAL A 64 -14.70 -5.45 -21.71
CA VAL A 64 -14.22 -5.24 -20.34
C VAL A 64 -13.88 -6.56 -19.67
N PRO A 65 -12.95 -6.59 -18.70
CA PRO A 65 -12.69 -7.79 -17.92
C PRO A 65 -13.91 -8.25 -17.13
N LEU A 66 -14.02 -9.57 -16.94
CA LEU A 66 -14.83 -10.18 -15.89
C LEU A 66 -13.96 -10.44 -14.66
N VAL A 67 -14.35 -9.85 -13.53
CA VAL A 67 -13.73 -10.05 -12.22
C VAL A 67 -14.60 -10.99 -11.41
N THR A 68 -13.98 -11.95 -10.74
CA THR A 68 -14.69 -12.92 -9.90
C THR A 68 -14.18 -12.88 -8.48
N TYR A 69 -15.08 -12.91 -7.51
CA TYR A 69 -14.75 -12.90 -6.08
C TYR A 69 -15.22 -14.19 -5.40
N PRO A 70 -14.44 -14.79 -4.50
CA PRO A 70 -14.90 -15.83 -3.59
C PRO A 70 -16.17 -15.39 -2.84
N ALA A 71 -17.03 -16.35 -2.51
CA ALA A 71 -18.34 -16.01 -1.97
C ALA A 71 -18.24 -15.50 -0.52
N GLU A 72 -17.27 -16.02 0.23
CA GLU A 72 -16.86 -15.55 1.54
C GLU A 72 -16.41 -14.09 1.54
N ASP A 73 -15.68 -13.64 0.50
CA ASP A 73 -15.24 -12.25 0.40
C ASP A 73 -16.43 -11.32 0.12
N LEU A 74 -17.34 -11.75 -0.76
CA LEU A 74 -18.58 -11.02 -1.04
C LEU A 74 -19.55 -11.00 0.15
N ALA A 75 -19.43 -11.92 1.11
CA ALA A 75 -20.24 -11.92 2.32
C ALA A 75 -19.82 -10.81 3.31
N LEU A 76 -18.57 -10.36 3.23
CA LEU A 76 -18.02 -9.29 4.07
C LEU A 76 -18.33 -7.88 3.55
N VAL A 77 -18.75 -7.76 2.29
CA VAL A 77 -19.06 -6.47 1.68
C VAL A 77 -20.39 -5.95 2.23
N PRO A 78 -20.42 -4.75 2.86
CA PRO A 78 -21.66 -4.18 3.37
C PRO A 78 -22.62 -3.86 2.23
N VAL A 79 -23.82 -4.44 2.28
CA VAL A 79 -24.90 -4.16 1.32
C VAL A 79 -26.02 -3.45 2.08
N THR A 80 -26.25 -2.17 1.79
CA THR A 80 -27.30 -1.36 2.43
C THR A 80 -28.56 -1.28 1.57
N GLY A 81 -29.72 -1.03 2.19
CA GLY A 81 -30.95 -0.61 1.49
C GLY A 81 -31.62 -1.65 0.56
N GLY A 82 -32.38 -2.62 1.11
CA GLY A 82 -33.30 -3.49 0.34
C GLY A 82 -32.66 -4.46 -0.66
N GLY A 83 -31.35 -4.37 -0.87
CA GLY A 83 -30.55 -5.19 -1.77
C GLY A 83 -30.23 -6.60 -1.28
N ALA A 84 -30.39 -6.88 0.01
CA ALA A 84 -30.22 -8.21 0.58
C ALA A 84 -31.25 -9.21 0.02
N SER A 85 -30.82 -10.45 -0.25
CA SER A 85 -31.64 -11.54 -0.75
C SER A 85 -31.38 -12.80 0.07
N ALA A 86 -32.40 -13.28 0.79
CA ALA A 86 -32.34 -14.55 1.51
C ALA A 86 -32.05 -15.73 0.55
N VAL A 87 -32.48 -15.64 -0.71
CA VAL A 87 -32.19 -16.64 -1.75
C VAL A 87 -30.72 -16.63 -2.14
N ALA A 88 -30.10 -15.46 -2.30
CA ALA A 88 -28.67 -15.37 -2.58
C ALA A 88 -27.83 -15.85 -1.38
N ALA A 89 -28.21 -15.45 -0.17
CA ALA A 89 -27.53 -15.87 1.05
C ALA A 89 -27.58 -17.40 1.22
N ALA A 90 -28.72 -18.03 0.94
CA ALA A 90 -28.85 -19.49 1.00
C ALA A 90 -28.11 -20.23 -0.13
N ALA A 91 -28.02 -19.64 -1.33
CA ALA A 91 -27.44 -20.30 -2.50
C ALA A 91 -25.91 -20.16 -2.60
N VAL A 92 -25.37 -19.02 -2.20
CA VAL A 92 -23.94 -18.69 -2.39
C VAL A 92 -23.32 -18.01 -1.17
N GLY A 93 -24.03 -17.84 -0.05
CA GLY A 93 -23.43 -17.32 1.18
C GLY A 93 -23.22 -15.80 1.24
N THR A 94 -23.59 -15.05 0.21
CA THR A 94 -23.56 -13.56 0.21
C THR A 94 -24.97 -12.96 0.21
N PRO A 95 -25.22 -11.87 0.96
CA PRO A 95 -26.52 -11.22 0.98
C PRO A 95 -26.93 -10.65 -0.39
N SER A 96 -26.00 -10.32 -1.29
CA SER A 96 -26.32 -9.81 -2.63
C SER A 96 -25.12 -9.97 -3.57
N VAL A 97 -25.17 -10.90 -4.53
CA VAL A 97 -24.05 -11.07 -5.49
C VAL A 97 -23.81 -9.79 -6.29
N ALA A 98 -24.87 -9.14 -6.77
CA ALA A 98 -24.74 -7.97 -7.64
C ALA A 98 -24.13 -6.77 -6.90
N GLU A 99 -24.66 -6.38 -5.74
CA GLU A 99 -24.12 -5.23 -5.00
C GLU A 99 -22.78 -5.54 -4.37
N ALA A 100 -22.62 -6.72 -3.74
CA ALA A 100 -21.35 -7.08 -3.14
C ALA A 100 -20.24 -7.13 -4.19
N ALA A 101 -20.49 -7.70 -5.39
CA ALA A 101 -19.47 -7.76 -6.43
C ALA A 101 -19.18 -6.39 -7.06
N ALA A 102 -20.19 -5.51 -7.18
CA ALA A 102 -19.96 -4.13 -7.64
C ALA A 102 -19.10 -3.35 -6.64
N LEU A 103 -19.35 -3.54 -5.34
CA LEU A 103 -18.71 -2.83 -4.24
C LEU A 103 -17.42 -3.49 -3.75
N ALA A 104 -17.11 -4.71 -4.18
CA ALA A 104 -15.94 -5.47 -3.71
C ALA A 104 -14.60 -4.75 -3.93
N ALA A 105 -14.56 -3.82 -4.89
CA ALA A 105 -13.40 -2.97 -5.17
C ALA A 105 -13.38 -1.64 -4.39
N GLY A 106 -14.29 -1.43 -3.43
CA GLY A 106 -14.36 -0.24 -2.56
C GLY A 106 -15.16 0.93 -3.11
N GLY A 107 -15.89 0.74 -4.22
CA GLY A 107 -16.70 1.79 -4.85
C GLY A 107 -17.89 2.28 -4.03
N GLU A 108 -18.52 3.36 -4.49
CA GLU A 108 -19.81 3.85 -4.00
C GLU A 108 -20.94 3.35 -4.88
N LEU A 109 -22.04 2.89 -4.29
CA LEU A 109 -23.18 2.36 -5.02
C LEU A 109 -23.95 3.49 -5.73
N LEU A 110 -23.89 3.51 -7.06
CA LEU A 110 -24.63 4.47 -7.89
C LEU A 110 -26.03 3.96 -8.23
N VAL A 111 -26.13 2.66 -8.54
CA VAL A 111 -27.39 1.99 -8.88
C VAL A 111 -27.54 0.76 -7.99
N PRO A 112 -28.54 0.74 -7.10
CA PRO A 112 -28.82 -0.44 -6.28
C PRO A 112 -29.30 -1.60 -7.15
N LYS A 113 -29.35 -2.80 -6.56
CA LYS A 113 -29.68 -4.03 -7.27
C LYS A 113 -30.97 -3.90 -8.09
N ARG A 114 -30.83 -4.02 -9.40
CA ARG A 114 -31.93 -4.21 -10.35
C ARG A 114 -32.02 -5.68 -10.75
N LYS A 115 -33.19 -6.09 -11.23
CA LYS A 115 -33.49 -7.49 -11.59
C LYS A 115 -34.15 -7.58 -12.95
N SER A 116 -33.72 -8.55 -13.75
CA SER A 116 -34.44 -9.07 -14.91
C SER A 116 -35.11 -10.41 -14.54
N ALA A 117 -35.50 -11.21 -15.54
CA ALA A 117 -36.09 -12.52 -15.32
C ALA A 117 -35.08 -13.53 -14.75
N ALA A 118 -33.83 -13.49 -15.20
CA ALA A 118 -32.77 -14.44 -14.83
C ALA A 118 -31.46 -13.78 -14.33
N ALA A 119 -31.34 -12.45 -14.31
CA ALA A 119 -30.18 -11.74 -13.80
C ALA A 119 -30.52 -10.63 -12.80
N THR A 120 -29.50 -10.22 -12.05
CA THR A 120 -29.50 -9.01 -11.24
C THR A 120 -28.23 -8.23 -11.51
N CYS A 121 -28.29 -6.91 -11.52
CA CYS A 121 -27.09 -6.10 -11.58
C CYS A 121 -27.13 -4.91 -10.61
N ALA A 122 -25.96 -4.41 -10.24
CA ALA A 122 -25.77 -3.18 -9.49
C ALA A 122 -24.57 -2.44 -10.07
N VAL A 123 -24.56 -1.11 -9.96
CA VAL A 123 -23.49 -0.27 -10.51
C VAL A 123 -22.86 0.50 -9.35
N ALA A 124 -21.55 0.38 -9.22
CA ALA A 124 -20.78 1.17 -8.28
C ALA A 124 -19.68 1.96 -9.01
N THR A 125 -19.23 3.07 -8.44
CA THR A 125 -18.02 3.73 -8.91
C THR A 125 -16.86 2.74 -8.88
N ALA A 126 -16.00 2.76 -9.88
CA ALA A 126 -14.73 2.06 -9.80
C ALA A 126 -13.86 2.91 -8.90
N GLU A 127 -13.56 2.44 -7.68
CA GLU A 127 -12.75 3.23 -6.75
C GLU A 127 -11.34 3.39 -7.34
N ALA A 128 -11.10 4.54 -7.98
CA ALA A 128 -9.77 5.04 -8.22
C ALA A 128 -9.25 5.51 -6.86
N HIS A 129 -8.72 4.58 -6.08
CA HIS A 129 -7.94 4.93 -4.90
C HIS A 129 -6.97 6.04 -5.31
N ASP A 130 -6.95 7.15 -4.58
CA ASP A 130 -5.97 8.19 -4.83
C ASP A 130 -4.58 7.68 -4.44
N LEU A 131 -3.92 7.02 -5.39
CA LEU A 131 -2.60 6.46 -5.21
C LEU A 131 -1.54 7.55 -4.95
N ARG A 132 -1.88 8.82 -5.20
CA ARG A 132 -1.01 9.99 -5.00
C ARG A 132 -1.24 10.68 -3.66
N HIS A 133 -2.17 10.20 -2.82
CA HIS A 133 -2.35 10.73 -1.47
C HIS A 133 -1.22 10.24 -0.55
N HIS A 134 -0.37 11.17 -0.12
CA HIS A 134 0.72 10.91 0.82
C HIS A 134 0.45 11.56 2.19
N GLY A 135 1.07 11.06 3.25
CA GLY A 135 0.73 11.47 4.63
C GLY A 135 1.15 12.89 5.01
N ASP A 136 2.06 13.48 4.26
CA ASP A 136 2.49 14.88 4.39
C ASP A 136 1.39 15.88 4.02
N THR A 137 0.37 15.48 3.24
CA THR A 137 -0.80 16.32 2.98
C THR A 137 -1.64 16.55 4.24
N GLU A 138 -1.59 15.63 5.21
CA GLU A 138 -2.33 15.77 6.49
C GLU A 138 -1.79 16.92 7.34
N VAL A 139 -0.53 17.32 7.13
CA VAL A 139 0.17 18.35 7.92
C VAL A 139 0.45 19.64 7.12
N ALA A 140 -0.01 19.74 5.87
CA ALA A 140 0.13 20.94 5.06
C ALA A 140 -0.86 22.06 5.48
N GLY A 141 -0.43 23.33 5.43
CA GLY A 141 -1.29 24.51 5.62
C GLY A 141 -1.61 24.86 7.08
N ALA A 142 -2.90 25.09 7.41
CA ALA A 142 -3.42 25.52 8.72
C ALA A 142 -3.17 24.52 9.89
N ALA A 143 -2.36 23.48 9.64
CA ALA A 143 -1.93 22.45 10.57
C ALA A 143 -0.55 22.72 11.23
N ALA A 144 0.02 23.92 11.04
CA ALA A 144 1.25 24.35 11.70
C ALA A 144 1.05 24.42 13.23
N GLY A 145 1.33 23.31 13.92
CA GLY A 145 1.16 23.19 15.37
C GLY A 145 0.57 21.85 15.84
N LEU A 146 0.08 21.01 14.93
CA LEU A 146 -0.37 19.66 15.29
C LEU A 146 0.81 18.76 15.64
N VAL A 147 0.59 17.86 16.59
CA VAL A 147 1.45 16.69 16.79
C VAL A 147 1.26 15.75 15.60
N ASP A 148 2.30 15.62 14.80
CA ASP A 148 2.30 14.77 13.60
C ASP A 148 2.48 13.29 13.99
N LEU A 149 1.38 12.53 13.88
CA LEU A 149 1.34 11.07 13.90
C LEU A 149 0.95 10.50 12.52
N ALA A 150 0.87 11.36 11.49
CA ALA A 150 0.52 11.00 10.12
C ALA A 150 1.75 10.69 9.26
N VAL A 151 2.95 11.12 9.66
CA VAL A 151 4.22 10.83 8.97
C VAL A 151 5.15 9.99 9.83
N ASN A 152 5.73 8.94 9.24
CA ASN A 152 6.56 7.96 9.94
C ASN A 152 8.07 8.34 9.93
N VAL A 153 8.40 9.61 10.14
CA VAL A 153 9.81 10.05 10.30
C VAL A 153 10.17 10.02 11.79
N ARG A 154 11.37 9.54 12.12
CA ARG A 154 11.87 9.48 13.50
C ARG A 154 12.00 10.89 14.08
N THR A 155 11.50 11.12 15.30
CA THR A 155 11.65 12.42 15.99
C THR A 155 13.12 12.68 16.35
N GLY A 156 13.47 13.95 16.56
CA GLY A 156 14.85 14.34 16.91
C GLY A 156 15.89 14.12 15.80
N THR A 157 15.45 13.90 14.56
CA THR A 157 16.33 13.71 13.40
C THR A 157 16.23 14.88 12.41
N PRO A 158 17.25 15.08 11.54
CA PRO A 158 18.56 14.40 11.53
C PRO A 158 19.40 14.69 12.79
N PRO A 159 20.24 13.75 13.26
CA PRO A 159 21.16 14.00 14.38
C PRO A 159 22.19 15.06 14.00
N ALA A 160 22.74 15.77 15.01
CA ALA A 160 23.65 16.90 14.80
C ALA A 160 24.86 16.53 13.93
N TRP A 161 25.52 15.40 14.23
CA TRP A 161 26.66 14.90 13.46
C TRP A 161 26.33 14.69 11.98
N LEU A 162 25.11 14.28 11.65
CA LEU A 162 24.69 14.05 10.27
C LEU A 162 24.42 15.38 9.55
N LYS A 163 23.82 16.34 10.26
CA LYS A 163 23.64 17.71 9.74
C LYS A 163 24.97 18.36 9.40
N GLU A 164 25.95 18.23 10.29
CA GLU A 164 27.31 18.74 10.07
C GLU A 164 27.95 18.09 8.84
N ARG A 165 27.92 16.76 8.72
CA ARG A 165 28.44 16.06 7.53
C ARG A 165 27.79 16.51 6.23
N ILE A 166 26.46 16.72 6.24
CA ILE A 166 25.74 17.22 5.07
C ILE A 166 26.14 18.66 4.77
N ALA A 167 26.28 19.52 5.79
CA ALA A 167 26.68 20.91 5.63
C ALA A 167 28.11 21.03 5.07
N ASP A 168 29.05 20.20 5.52
CA ASP A 168 30.43 20.16 5.02
C ASP A 168 30.50 19.86 3.51
N SER A 169 29.51 19.15 2.96
CA SER A 169 29.47 18.84 1.53
C SER A 169 29.13 20.04 0.64
N LEU A 170 28.58 21.12 1.21
CA LEU A 170 28.07 22.27 0.47
C LEU A 170 29.18 23.03 -0.29
N ASP A 171 30.41 22.99 0.21
CA ASP A 171 31.57 23.63 -0.44
C ASP A 171 31.99 22.93 -1.74
N THR A 172 31.50 21.71 -2.00
CA THR A 172 31.85 20.90 -3.17
C THR A 172 30.78 20.88 -4.27
N LEU A 173 29.67 21.61 -4.10
CA LEU A 173 28.49 21.54 -4.97
C LEU A 173 28.74 21.99 -6.43
N ALA A 174 29.83 22.71 -6.70
CA ALA A 174 30.17 23.14 -8.05
C ALA A 174 30.54 21.95 -8.98
N ALA A 175 30.94 20.81 -8.42
CA ALA A 175 31.26 19.61 -9.18
C ALA A 175 30.04 18.69 -9.35
N TYR A 176 29.99 17.95 -10.46
CA TYR A 176 29.00 16.87 -10.62
C TYR A 176 29.17 15.79 -9.53
N PRO A 177 28.07 15.21 -9.02
CA PRO A 177 28.12 14.19 -7.97
C PRO A 177 28.92 12.93 -8.40
N ASP A 178 29.78 12.45 -7.50
CA ASP A 178 30.49 11.16 -7.62
C ASP A 178 30.02 10.18 -6.53
N GLY A 179 29.25 9.17 -6.92
CA GLY A 179 28.66 8.20 -5.99
C GLY A 179 29.53 6.99 -5.65
N ARG A 180 30.78 6.90 -6.12
CA ARG A 180 31.61 5.68 -5.93
C ARG A 180 31.81 5.30 -4.47
N ALA A 181 32.20 6.25 -3.62
CA ALA A 181 32.46 6.01 -2.20
C ALA A 181 31.19 5.57 -1.46
N ALA A 182 30.08 6.31 -1.64
CA ALA A 182 28.79 5.97 -1.06
C ALA A 182 28.27 4.60 -1.52
N ARG A 183 28.44 4.26 -2.82
CA ARG A 183 28.05 2.94 -3.36
C ARG A 183 28.87 1.83 -2.72
N ALA A 184 30.18 2.02 -2.55
CA ALA A 184 31.06 1.08 -1.88
C ALA A 184 30.70 0.90 -0.39
N ALA A 185 30.38 1.98 0.31
CA ALA A 185 29.97 1.94 1.72
C ALA A 185 28.67 1.15 1.91
N VAL A 186 27.67 1.38 1.05
CA VAL A 186 26.40 0.62 1.07
C VAL A 186 26.64 -0.85 0.72
N ALA A 187 27.50 -1.15 -0.25
CA ALA A 187 27.85 -2.52 -0.62
C ALA A 187 28.51 -3.25 0.57
N ALA A 188 29.46 -2.60 1.24
CA ALA A 188 30.15 -3.12 2.41
C ALA A 188 29.19 -3.38 3.59
N ARG A 189 28.23 -2.48 3.86
CA ARG A 189 27.20 -2.69 4.90
C ARG A 189 26.47 -4.03 4.73
N HIS A 190 26.15 -4.39 3.49
CA HIS A 190 25.34 -5.56 3.17
C HIS A 190 26.15 -6.79 2.77
N GLY A 191 27.49 -6.72 2.82
CA GLY A 191 28.36 -7.81 2.37
C GLY A 191 28.21 -8.14 0.88
N LEU A 192 27.84 -7.16 0.06
CA LEU A 192 27.58 -7.32 -1.37
C LEU A 192 28.72 -6.71 -2.20
N PRO A 193 28.95 -7.21 -3.43
CA PRO A 193 29.79 -6.52 -4.39
C PRO A 193 29.10 -5.25 -4.92
N VAL A 194 29.90 -4.25 -5.31
CA VAL A 194 29.43 -2.89 -5.64
C VAL A 194 28.44 -2.84 -6.81
N GLU A 195 28.59 -3.74 -7.79
CA GLU A 195 27.72 -3.86 -8.96
C GLU A 195 26.27 -4.27 -8.60
N ARG A 196 26.03 -4.74 -7.37
CA ARG A 196 24.70 -5.06 -6.86
C ARG A 196 23.96 -3.90 -6.20
N VAL A 197 24.60 -2.72 -6.13
CA VAL A 197 24.05 -1.53 -5.46
C VAL A 197 23.72 -0.45 -6.46
N LEU A 198 22.54 0.15 -6.35
CA LEU A 198 22.18 1.40 -7.04
C LEU A 198 21.66 2.41 -6.02
N LEU A 199 22.40 3.48 -5.77
CA LEU A 199 21.92 4.59 -4.94
C LEU A 199 20.80 5.33 -5.66
N THR A 200 19.72 5.72 -4.98
CA THR A 200 18.55 6.40 -5.56
C THR A 200 18.13 7.65 -4.79
N ALA A 201 17.43 8.59 -5.46
CA ALA A 201 16.81 9.78 -4.89
C ALA A 201 15.56 9.41 -4.05
N GLY A 202 15.76 8.54 -3.07
CA GLY A 202 14.73 7.86 -2.31
C GLY A 202 14.16 6.62 -3.02
N ALA A 203 13.32 5.87 -2.32
CA ALA A 203 12.64 4.69 -2.86
C ALA A 203 11.67 5.03 -4.01
N ALA A 204 11.14 6.25 -4.05
CA ALA A 204 10.26 6.71 -5.13
C ALA A 204 10.93 6.66 -6.51
N GLU A 205 12.20 7.11 -6.62
CA GLU A 205 12.96 6.95 -7.87
C GLU A 205 13.11 5.46 -8.22
N ALA A 206 13.38 4.60 -7.24
CA ALA A 206 13.55 3.17 -7.47
C ALA A 206 12.29 2.52 -8.07
N PHE A 207 11.09 2.85 -7.56
CA PHE A 207 9.84 2.34 -8.13
C PHE A 207 9.64 2.78 -9.58
N VAL A 208 9.93 4.05 -9.90
CA VAL A 208 9.86 4.56 -11.28
C VAL A 208 10.87 3.85 -12.20
N LEU A 209 12.10 3.62 -11.75
CA LEU A 209 13.10 2.89 -12.53
C LEU A 209 12.68 1.43 -12.76
N ILE A 210 12.16 0.76 -11.73
CA ILE A 210 11.65 -0.61 -11.85
C ILE A 210 10.50 -0.68 -12.85
N ALA A 211 9.51 0.21 -12.72
CA ALA A 211 8.36 0.27 -13.62
C ALA A 211 8.76 0.53 -15.08
N ARG A 212 9.84 1.26 -15.33
CA ARG A 212 10.33 1.53 -16.70
C ARG A 212 11.25 0.46 -17.25
N ALA A 213 12.05 -0.19 -16.40
CA ALA A 213 13.05 -1.15 -16.83
C ALA A 213 12.52 -2.58 -16.95
N VAL A 214 11.52 -2.95 -16.13
CA VAL A 214 10.96 -4.30 -16.08
C VAL A 214 9.75 -4.37 -16.99
N ALA A 215 9.87 -5.07 -18.12
CA ALA A 215 8.78 -5.32 -19.05
C ALA A 215 7.82 -6.41 -18.53
N ALA A 216 7.14 -6.14 -17.42
CA ALA A 216 6.21 -7.07 -16.78
C ALA A 216 4.89 -7.17 -17.56
N VAL A 217 4.48 -8.42 -17.82
CA VAL A 217 3.20 -8.79 -18.46
C VAL A 217 2.09 -8.94 -17.41
N ARG A 218 2.39 -9.52 -16.24
CA ARG A 218 1.46 -9.66 -15.09
C ARG A 218 2.12 -9.13 -13.82
N PRO A 219 2.26 -7.80 -13.67
CA PRO A 219 2.73 -7.22 -12.42
C PRO A 219 1.67 -7.29 -11.33
N VAL A 220 2.07 -7.81 -10.16
CA VAL A 220 1.26 -7.93 -8.96
C VAL A 220 1.82 -7.01 -7.87
N VAL A 221 0.93 -6.24 -7.24
CA VAL A 221 1.24 -5.43 -6.06
C VAL A 221 0.40 -5.95 -4.89
N VAL A 222 1.05 -6.35 -3.80
CA VAL A 222 0.38 -6.91 -2.61
C VAL A 222 -0.13 -5.77 -1.73
N HIS A 223 -1.43 -5.65 -1.57
CA HIS A 223 -2.07 -4.58 -0.81
C HIS A 223 -2.74 -5.12 0.47
N PRO A 224 -2.99 -4.30 1.49
CA PRO A 224 -2.68 -2.87 1.57
C PRO A 224 -1.19 -2.61 1.78
N GLN A 225 -0.61 -1.78 0.91
CA GLN A 225 0.76 -1.29 1.02
C GLN A 225 0.88 0.16 0.53
N PHE A 226 2.09 0.73 0.63
CA PHE A 226 2.41 2.05 0.10
C PHE A 226 2.06 2.10 -1.40
N THR A 227 1.44 3.19 -1.85
CA THR A 227 0.75 3.25 -3.16
C THR A 227 1.65 3.58 -4.34
N GLU A 228 2.83 4.16 -4.08
CA GLU A 228 3.80 4.57 -5.11
C GLU A 228 4.22 3.46 -6.09
N PRO A 229 4.44 2.20 -5.67
CA PRO A 229 4.81 1.15 -6.61
C PRO A 229 3.72 0.91 -7.66
N GLU A 230 2.46 0.87 -7.24
CA GLU A 230 1.33 0.73 -8.17
C GLU A 230 1.18 1.98 -9.04
N ALA A 231 1.31 3.18 -8.46
CA ALA A 231 1.24 4.43 -9.22
C ALA A 231 2.31 4.48 -10.32
N ALA A 232 3.56 4.15 -9.98
CA ALA A 232 4.68 4.14 -10.92
C ALA A 232 4.48 3.11 -12.05
N LEU A 233 3.96 1.92 -11.74
CA LEU A 233 3.63 0.90 -12.73
C LEU A 233 2.53 1.37 -13.69
N ARG A 234 1.46 1.97 -13.16
CA ARG A 234 0.37 2.51 -13.98
C ARG A 234 0.84 3.66 -14.87
N ASP A 235 1.66 4.57 -14.34
CA ASP A 235 2.24 5.68 -15.09
C ASP A 235 3.22 5.20 -16.20
N ALA A 236 3.82 4.01 -16.03
CA ALA A 236 4.61 3.34 -17.06
C ALA A 236 3.77 2.51 -18.06
N GLY A 237 2.43 2.49 -17.90
CA GLY A 237 1.50 1.82 -18.81
C GLY A 237 1.20 0.35 -18.47
N HIS A 238 1.61 -0.14 -17.31
CA HIS A 238 1.28 -1.50 -16.88
C HIS A 238 -0.14 -1.62 -16.37
N ARG A 239 -0.75 -2.77 -16.63
CA ARG A 239 -2.01 -3.18 -16.00
C ARG A 239 -1.70 -3.98 -14.73
N VAL A 240 -1.81 -3.31 -13.58
CA VAL A 240 -1.46 -3.88 -12.28
C VAL A 240 -2.58 -4.75 -11.72
N GLU A 241 -2.23 -5.97 -11.32
CA GLU A 241 -3.09 -6.86 -10.53
C GLU A 241 -2.79 -6.67 -9.03
N ARG A 242 -3.82 -6.76 -8.20
CA ARG A 242 -3.69 -6.59 -6.74
C ARG A 242 -3.97 -7.91 -6.04
N VAL A 243 -3.11 -8.30 -5.11
CA VAL A 243 -3.40 -9.33 -4.11
C VAL A 243 -3.75 -8.61 -2.82
N LEU A 244 -4.98 -8.76 -2.33
CA LEU A 244 -5.47 -8.07 -1.13
C LEU A 244 -5.31 -8.97 0.11
N LEU A 245 -4.45 -8.58 1.03
CA LEU A 245 -4.29 -9.19 2.35
C LEU A 245 -5.45 -8.78 3.24
N ARG A 246 -5.95 -9.74 4.02
CA ARG A 246 -7.18 -9.59 4.81
C ARG A 246 -6.87 -9.37 6.29
N GLU A 247 -7.73 -8.61 6.95
CA GLU A 247 -7.69 -8.41 8.41
C GLU A 247 -7.81 -9.76 9.16
N SER A 248 -8.67 -10.67 8.69
CA SER A 248 -8.88 -12.00 9.29
C SER A 248 -7.61 -12.85 9.37
N ASP A 249 -6.67 -12.62 8.45
CA ASP A 249 -5.39 -13.32 8.38
C ASP A 249 -4.26 -12.49 9.04
N GLY A 250 -4.63 -11.43 9.77
CA GLY A 250 -3.71 -10.48 10.40
C GLY A 250 -2.90 -9.68 9.37
N PHE A 251 -3.42 -9.50 8.16
CA PHE A 251 -2.71 -8.93 7.00
C PHE A 251 -1.39 -9.65 6.68
N ARG A 252 -1.27 -10.94 6.97
CA ARG A 252 -0.09 -11.73 6.61
C ARG A 252 -0.19 -12.20 5.17
N LEU A 253 0.93 -12.10 4.45
CA LEU A 253 1.06 -12.63 3.11
C LEU A 253 1.11 -14.16 3.14
N ASP A 254 0.17 -14.78 2.44
CA ASP A 254 0.28 -16.16 1.98
C ASP A 254 0.90 -16.15 0.56
N PRO A 255 2.09 -16.73 0.35
CA PRO A 255 2.71 -16.80 -0.98
C PRO A 255 1.83 -17.51 -2.02
N ALA A 256 0.96 -18.43 -1.60
CA ALA A 256 0.04 -19.15 -2.50
C ALA A 256 -1.06 -18.25 -3.08
N ALA A 257 -1.35 -17.11 -2.45
CA ALA A 257 -2.30 -16.13 -2.98
C ALA A 257 -1.74 -15.33 -4.16
N VAL A 258 -0.42 -15.35 -4.38
CA VAL A 258 0.21 -14.69 -5.53
C VAL A 258 0.15 -15.61 -6.75
N PRO A 259 -0.43 -15.16 -7.88
CA PRO A 259 -0.52 -15.97 -9.09
C PRO A 259 0.84 -16.54 -9.51
N ALA A 260 0.88 -17.83 -9.83
CA ALA A 260 2.12 -18.54 -10.14
C ALA A 260 2.86 -17.94 -11.35
N ASP A 261 2.13 -17.40 -12.32
CA ASP A 261 2.63 -16.80 -13.55
C ASP A 261 2.88 -15.28 -13.47
N ALA A 262 2.64 -14.63 -12.31
CA ALA A 262 3.08 -13.24 -12.10
C ALA A 262 4.60 -13.14 -12.33
N ASP A 263 5.04 -12.15 -13.09
CA ASP A 263 6.43 -11.95 -13.51
C ASP A 263 7.08 -10.72 -12.87
N LEU A 264 6.30 -9.88 -12.20
CA LEU A 264 6.74 -8.89 -11.24
C LEU A 264 5.84 -8.96 -10.00
N VAL A 265 6.43 -9.04 -8.82
CA VAL A 265 5.69 -9.01 -7.54
C VAL A 265 6.33 -7.96 -6.64
N ILE A 266 5.53 -7.03 -6.11
CA ILE A 266 6.00 -5.99 -5.19
C ILE A 266 5.31 -6.14 -3.83
N VAL A 267 6.11 -6.20 -2.76
CA VAL A 267 5.64 -6.31 -1.36
C VAL A 267 6.48 -5.39 -0.47
N GLY A 268 5.86 -4.66 0.46
CA GLY A 268 6.58 -3.95 1.52
C GLY A 268 6.94 -4.89 2.68
N ASN A 269 8.06 -4.66 3.36
CA ASN A 269 8.40 -5.41 4.57
C ASN A 269 9.29 -4.60 5.54
N PRO A 270 8.81 -4.18 6.73
CA PRO A 270 7.42 -4.21 7.16
C PRO A 270 6.46 -3.46 6.23
N THR A 271 5.25 -3.98 6.07
CA THR A 271 4.23 -3.39 5.19
C THR A 271 3.68 -2.08 5.78
N ASN A 272 3.71 -0.99 5.01
CA ASN A 272 3.00 0.25 5.34
C ASN A 272 1.67 0.28 4.59
N PRO A 273 0.49 0.23 5.24
CA PRO A 273 0.25 0.77 6.58
C PRO A 273 0.08 -0.26 7.70
N THR A 274 0.05 -1.55 7.42
CA THR A 274 -0.32 -2.60 8.41
C THR A 274 0.70 -2.81 9.51
N SER A 275 1.94 -2.37 9.29
CA SER A 275 3.10 -2.57 10.16
C SER A 275 3.53 -4.04 10.28
N VAL A 276 2.94 -4.94 9.49
CA VAL A 276 3.24 -6.38 9.51
C VAL A 276 4.64 -6.64 8.95
N LEU A 277 5.46 -7.35 9.72
CA LEU A 277 6.70 -7.94 9.26
C LEU A 277 6.43 -9.38 8.78
N HIS A 278 6.51 -9.60 7.48
CA HIS A 278 6.39 -10.91 6.88
C HIS A 278 7.65 -11.74 7.11
N PRO A 279 7.52 -13.05 7.40
CA PRO A 279 8.67 -13.94 7.46
C PRO A 279 9.46 -13.93 6.15
N ALA A 280 10.79 -13.88 6.25
CA ALA A 280 11.70 -13.94 5.11
C ALA A 280 11.47 -15.22 4.27
N SER A 281 11.09 -16.32 4.90
CA SER A 281 10.76 -17.58 4.22
C SER A 281 9.52 -17.46 3.33
N ALA A 282 8.49 -16.74 3.77
CA ALA A 282 7.28 -16.50 2.97
C ALA A 282 7.60 -15.62 1.75
N LEU A 283 8.37 -14.56 1.93
CA LEU A 283 8.82 -13.71 0.82
C LEU A 283 9.75 -14.47 -0.14
N ALA A 284 10.70 -15.25 0.39
CA ALA A 284 11.61 -16.08 -0.39
C ALA A 284 10.87 -17.12 -1.25
N ALA A 285 9.75 -17.66 -0.78
CA ALA A 285 8.93 -18.61 -1.54
C ALA A 285 8.32 -17.99 -2.82
N LEU A 286 8.24 -16.66 -2.92
CA LEU A 286 7.81 -15.99 -4.14
C LEU A 286 8.89 -15.92 -5.22
N ALA A 287 10.17 -16.08 -4.85
CA ALA A 287 11.30 -15.94 -5.78
C ALA A 287 11.38 -17.15 -6.71
N ARG A 288 11.49 -16.89 -8.02
CA ARG A 288 11.67 -17.92 -9.06
C ARG A 288 12.32 -17.33 -10.30
N PRO A 289 13.00 -18.14 -11.13
CA PRO A 289 13.49 -17.68 -12.43
C PRO A 289 12.37 -17.06 -13.28
N GLY A 290 12.66 -15.94 -13.92
CA GLY A 290 11.70 -15.21 -14.76
C GLY A 290 10.72 -14.31 -14.01
N ARG A 291 10.80 -14.23 -12.68
CA ARG A 291 10.04 -13.27 -11.88
C ARG A 291 10.99 -12.26 -11.23
N THR A 292 10.65 -10.98 -11.31
CA THR A 292 11.25 -9.95 -10.46
C THR A 292 10.46 -9.88 -9.15
N LEU A 293 11.11 -10.14 -8.03
CA LEU A 293 10.52 -9.99 -6.69
C LEU A 293 11.09 -8.72 -6.04
N VAL A 294 10.26 -7.69 -5.91
CA VAL A 294 10.63 -6.43 -5.24
C VAL A 294 10.14 -6.46 -3.80
N VAL A 295 11.07 -6.33 -2.86
CA VAL A 295 10.76 -6.20 -1.43
C VAL A 295 11.17 -4.81 -0.95
N ASP A 296 10.19 -3.99 -0.59
CA ASP A 296 10.42 -2.65 -0.05
C ASP A 296 10.68 -2.69 1.46
N GLU A 297 11.96 -2.62 1.82
CA GLU A 297 12.46 -2.61 3.20
C GLU A 297 12.67 -1.19 3.74
N ALA A 298 11.89 -0.20 3.28
CA ALA A 298 12.01 1.19 3.70
C ALA A 298 11.89 1.44 5.21
N PHE A 299 11.28 0.51 5.97
CA PHE A 299 11.12 0.58 7.43
C PHE A 299 11.96 -0.47 8.19
N MET A 300 12.78 -1.27 7.51
CA MET A 300 13.50 -2.38 8.15
C MET A 300 14.52 -1.90 9.20
N ASP A 301 15.11 -0.71 9.03
CA ASP A 301 15.97 -0.07 10.03
C ASP A 301 15.27 0.17 11.40
N ALA A 302 13.93 0.17 11.44
CA ALA A 302 13.15 0.34 12.67
C ALA A 302 12.80 -0.99 13.37
N VAL A 303 13.22 -2.11 12.77
CA VAL A 303 13.03 -3.46 13.32
C VAL A 303 14.33 -3.86 14.03
N PRO A 304 14.30 -4.17 15.34
CA PRO A 304 15.49 -4.60 16.06
C PRO A 304 16.16 -5.80 15.39
N GLY A 305 17.46 -5.66 15.12
CA GLY A 305 18.30 -6.64 14.44
C GLY A 305 17.99 -6.81 12.94
N GLU A 306 17.16 -5.95 12.35
CA GLU A 306 16.67 -6.07 10.96
C GLU A 306 16.16 -7.48 10.66
N ARG A 307 15.47 -8.10 11.63
CA ARG A 307 14.95 -9.47 11.47
C ARG A 307 14.05 -9.58 10.24
N GLU A 308 14.11 -10.74 9.59
CA GLU A 308 13.39 -11.05 8.34
C GLU A 308 13.80 -10.21 7.12
N ALA A 309 14.89 -9.43 7.21
CA ALA A 309 15.46 -8.75 6.04
C ALA A 309 15.99 -9.75 5.00
N LEU A 310 15.78 -9.40 3.74
CA LEU A 310 16.37 -10.05 2.58
C LEU A 310 17.55 -9.24 2.01
N ALA A 311 17.82 -8.03 2.51
CA ALA A 311 19.02 -7.28 2.18
C ALA A 311 20.28 -8.13 2.41
N GLY A 312 21.11 -8.29 1.37
CA GLY A 312 22.31 -9.15 1.40
C GLY A 312 22.11 -10.57 0.88
N ARG A 313 20.87 -11.05 0.71
CA ARG A 313 20.58 -12.35 0.06
C ARG A 313 20.98 -12.31 -1.42
N THR A 314 21.67 -13.36 -1.88
CA THR A 314 22.10 -13.50 -3.28
C THR A 314 21.67 -14.81 -3.94
N ASP A 315 21.07 -15.70 -3.15
CA ASP A 315 20.57 -17.02 -3.55
C ASP A 315 19.13 -17.00 -4.09
N LEU A 316 18.43 -15.87 -3.97
CA LEU A 316 17.06 -15.71 -4.46
C LEU A 316 17.05 -15.15 -5.89
N PRO A 317 16.55 -15.90 -6.89
CA PRO A 317 16.49 -15.42 -8.27
C PRO A 317 15.52 -14.25 -8.41
N GLY A 318 15.95 -13.20 -9.12
CA GLY A 318 15.12 -12.03 -9.42
C GLY A 318 14.80 -11.12 -8.23
N LEU A 319 15.45 -11.32 -7.07
CA LEU A 319 15.26 -10.48 -5.90
C LEU A 319 15.80 -9.06 -6.14
N VAL A 320 14.97 -8.09 -5.77
CA VAL A 320 15.26 -6.65 -5.72
C VAL A 320 14.83 -6.15 -4.34
N VAL A 321 15.77 -5.68 -3.52
CA VAL A 321 15.46 -5.10 -2.21
C VAL A 321 15.62 -3.58 -2.29
N LEU A 322 14.62 -2.85 -1.78
CA LEU A 322 14.69 -1.39 -1.66
C LEU A 322 14.95 -1.00 -0.21
N ARG A 323 15.86 -0.04 0.00
CA ARG A 323 16.13 0.54 1.31
C ARG A 323 15.99 2.06 1.24
N SER A 324 15.58 2.63 2.36
CA SER A 324 15.33 4.07 2.50
C SER A 324 16.08 4.59 3.72
N LEU A 325 16.84 5.67 3.55
CA LEU A 325 17.46 6.37 4.67
C LEU A 325 16.58 7.52 5.19
N THR A 326 15.43 7.75 4.55
CA THR A 326 14.60 8.94 4.80
C THR A 326 13.86 8.92 6.13
N LYS A 327 13.47 7.74 6.62
CA LYS A 327 12.60 7.58 7.79
C LYS A 327 13.39 7.58 9.08
N THR A 328 14.39 6.69 9.16
CA THR A 328 15.28 6.50 10.30
C THR A 328 16.12 7.74 10.59
N TRP A 329 16.65 8.38 9.55
CA TRP A 329 17.60 9.48 9.67
C TRP A 329 17.02 10.87 9.46
N GLY A 330 15.70 10.99 9.23
CA GLY A 330 15.06 12.29 9.00
C GLY A 330 15.41 12.95 7.67
N LEU A 331 15.86 12.19 6.68
CA LEU A 331 16.34 12.69 5.39
C LEU A 331 15.23 12.76 4.33
N ALA A 332 13.97 12.90 4.76
CA ALA A 332 12.82 12.94 3.85
C ALA A 332 12.85 14.13 2.90
N GLY A 333 13.46 15.27 3.26
CA GLY A 333 13.67 16.39 2.33
C GLY A 333 14.88 16.21 1.41
N LEU A 334 15.89 15.44 1.82
CA LEU A 334 17.13 15.23 1.04
C LEU A 334 16.99 14.17 -0.04
N ARG A 335 16.03 13.24 0.13
CA ARG A 335 15.70 12.16 -0.82
C ARG A 335 16.87 11.22 -1.08
N ILE A 336 17.02 10.19 -0.25
CA ILE A 336 18.08 9.19 -0.42
C ILE A 336 17.61 7.78 -0.03
N GLY A 337 17.92 6.82 -0.91
CA GLY A 337 17.66 5.40 -0.76
C GLY A 337 18.62 4.60 -1.64
N TYR A 338 18.41 3.30 -1.73
CA TYR A 338 19.18 2.44 -2.62
C TYR A 338 18.45 1.13 -2.96
N VAL A 339 18.82 0.55 -4.09
CA VAL A 339 18.39 -0.76 -4.57
C VAL A 339 19.54 -1.74 -4.39
N LEU A 340 19.22 -2.94 -3.91
CA LEU A 340 20.11 -4.11 -3.89
C LEU A 340 19.52 -5.17 -4.83
N ALA A 341 20.22 -5.55 -5.89
CA ALA A 341 19.75 -6.52 -6.86
C ALA A 341 20.91 -7.22 -7.58
N GLU A 342 20.63 -8.21 -8.43
CA GLU A 342 21.66 -8.77 -9.29
C GLU A 342 22.23 -7.74 -10.29
N PRO A 343 23.50 -7.87 -10.72
CA PRO A 343 24.15 -6.86 -11.56
C PRO A 343 23.42 -6.57 -12.88
N ARG A 344 22.75 -7.59 -13.46
CA ARG A 344 21.95 -7.43 -14.69
C ARG A 344 20.74 -6.52 -14.47
N THR A 345 20.04 -6.69 -13.35
CA THR A 345 18.93 -5.83 -12.95
C THR A 345 19.42 -4.41 -12.67
N ILE A 346 20.52 -4.25 -11.94
CA ILE A 346 21.12 -2.93 -11.69
C ILE A 346 21.45 -2.22 -13.00
N ALA A 347 22.11 -2.90 -13.95
CA ALA A 347 22.41 -2.34 -15.26
C ALA A 347 21.13 -1.97 -16.05
N ALA A 348 20.06 -2.77 -15.94
CA ALA A 348 18.79 -2.45 -16.58
C ALA A 348 18.15 -1.17 -16.00
N LEU A 349 18.20 -0.99 -14.68
CA LEU A 349 17.71 0.22 -14.00
C LEU A 349 18.58 1.44 -14.36
N GLU A 350 19.91 1.30 -14.40
CA GLU A 350 20.83 2.38 -14.78
C GLU A 350 20.57 2.88 -16.21
N ARG A 351 20.20 2.00 -17.16
CA ARG A 351 19.90 2.39 -18.56
C ARG A 351 18.72 3.35 -18.72
N VAL A 352 17.72 3.27 -17.85
CA VAL A 352 16.51 4.12 -17.92
C VAL A 352 16.59 5.31 -16.95
N ARG A 353 17.72 5.45 -16.27
CA ARG A 353 17.95 6.45 -15.22
C ARG A 353 18.45 7.76 -15.81
N PRO A 354 17.97 8.92 -15.33
CA PRO A 354 18.62 10.20 -15.61
C PRO A 354 20.08 10.22 -15.14
N LEU A 355 20.90 11.10 -15.72
CA LEU A 355 22.27 11.32 -15.26
C LEU A 355 22.27 12.11 -13.95
N TRP A 356 23.19 11.75 -13.04
CA TRP A 356 23.42 12.40 -11.73
C TRP A 356 22.16 12.69 -10.88
N PRO A 357 21.24 11.73 -10.68
CA PRO A 357 19.98 12.01 -10.00
C PRO A 357 20.10 12.04 -8.47
N VAL A 358 21.23 11.60 -7.90
CA VAL A 358 21.53 11.70 -6.47
C VAL A 358 22.54 12.83 -6.25
N SER A 359 22.15 13.82 -5.46
CA SER A 359 22.98 15.00 -5.19
C SER A 359 24.17 14.68 -4.27
N THR A 360 25.23 15.48 -4.34
CA THR A 360 26.42 15.33 -3.48
C THR A 360 26.08 15.25 -1.98
N PRO A 361 25.20 16.10 -1.41
CA PRO A 361 24.85 15.98 0.01
C PRO A 361 24.10 14.69 0.34
N ALA A 362 23.30 14.17 -0.60
CA ALA A 362 22.61 12.88 -0.44
C ALA A 362 23.59 11.69 -0.47
N LEU A 363 24.65 11.76 -1.30
CA LEU A 363 25.72 10.76 -1.33
C LEU A 363 26.51 10.74 -0.02
N VAL A 364 26.90 11.92 0.49
CA VAL A 364 27.59 12.05 1.78
C VAL A 364 26.72 11.50 2.92
N ALA A 365 25.41 11.79 2.91
CA ALA A 365 24.50 11.22 3.88
C ALA A 365 24.41 9.69 3.78
N ALA A 366 24.36 9.13 2.56
CA ALA A 366 24.34 7.69 2.36
C ALA A 366 25.57 6.99 2.96
N GLU A 367 26.75 7.54 2.73
CA GLU A 367 28.01 7.03 3.30
C GLU A 367 28.02 7.13 4.83
N ALA A 368 27.63 8.27 5.38
CA ALA A 368 27.68 8.51 6.81
C ALA A 368 26.69 7.62 7.60
N CYS A 369 25.49 7.40 7.05
CA CYS A 369 24.42 6.59 7.67
C CYS A 369 24.69 5.09 7.68
N VAL A 370 25.71 4.58 6.98
CA VAL A 370 26.06 3.15 6.95
C VAL A 370 27.35 2.82 7.70
N THR A 371 27.94 3.81 8.39
CA THR A 371 29.10 3.58 9.26
C THR A 371 28.73 2.72 10.48
N PRO A 372 29.66 1.95 11.07
CA PRO A 372 29.37 1.12 12.24
C PRO A 372 28.73 1.89 13.41
N ALA A 373 29.18 3.13 13.66
CA ALA A 373 28.60 3.99 14.70
C ALA A 373 27.15 4.39 14.38
N ALA A 374 26.87 4.79 13.13
CA ALA A 374 25.52 5.12 12.69
C ALA A 374 24.59 3.89 12.75
N LEU A 375 25.07 2.70 12.36
CA LEU A 375 24.30 1.46 12.46
C LEU A 375 23.97 1.09 13.92
N ALA A 376 24.93 1.28 14.84
CA ALA A 376 24.68 1.08 16.26
C ALA A 376 23.63 2.08 16.82
N GLU A 377 23.64 3.33 16.38
CA GLU A 377 22.62 4.33 16.73
C GLU A 377 21.24 3.93 16.17
N ALA A 378 21.17 3.51 14.90
CA ALA A 378 19.93 3.05 14.28
C ALA A 378 19.33 1.84 15.03
N GLU A 379 20.17 0.87 15.39
CA GLU A 379 19.76 -0.32 16.15
C GLU A 379 19.29 0.04 17.58
N ALA A 380 19.96 0.98 18.26
CA ALA A 380 19.47 1.48 19.55
C ALA A 380 18.10 2.18 19.41
N ALA A 381 17.92 2.96 18.35
CA ALA A 381 16.64 3.60 18.05
C ALA A 381 15.54 2.58 17.71
N ALA A 382 15.85 1.51 16.97
CA ALA A 382 14.91 0.43 16.66
C ALA A 382 14.39 -0.25 17.93
N ARG A 383 15.29 -0.53 18.89
CA ARG A 383 14.90 -1.06 20.20
C ARG A 383 14.01 -0.10 20.98
N GLN A 384 14.33 1.20 20.97
CA GLN A 384 13.49 2.20 21.63
C GLN A 384 12.10 2.30 20.98
N ILE A 385 12.03 2.30 19.64
CA ILE A 385 10.76 2.29 18.90
C ILE A 385 9.93 1.06 19.26
N ALA A 386 10.54 -0.11 19.46
CA ALA A 386 9.82 -1.30 19.89
C ALA A 386 9.21 -1.14 21.29
N VAL A 387 9.93 -0.51 22.23
CA VAL A 387 9.41 -0.18 23.57
C VAL A 387 8.26 0.82 23.50
N ASP A 388 8.43 1.91 22.73
CA ASP A 388 7.42 2.94 22.56
C ASP A 388 6.16 2.41 21.84
N ARG A 389 6.35 1.52 20.86
CA ARG A 389 5.27 0.82 20.16
C ARG A 389 4.49 -0.07 21.13
N ALA A 390 5.17 -0.84 21.98
CA ALA A 390 4.51 -1.66 22.99
C ALA A 390 3.67 -0.81 23.96
N HIS A 391 4.17 0.37 24.35
CA HIS A 391 3.41 1.31 25.17
C HIS A 391 2.16 1.85 24.45
N LEU A 392 2.27 2.22 23.18
CA LEU A 392 1.13 2.64 22.36
C LEU A 392 0.10 1.51 22.19
N LEU A 393 0.54 0.29 21.88
CA LEU A 393 -0.34 -0.88 21.73
C LEU A 393 -1.08 -1.19 23.03
N ALA A 394 -0.38 -1.16 24.17
CA ALA A 394 -0.99 -1.38 25.48
C ALA A 394 -2.06 -0.32 25.78
N GLY A 395 -1.77 0.97 25.52
CA GLY A 395 -2.75 2.03 25.73
C GLY A 395 -3.95 1.97 24.78
N LEU A 396 -3.75 1.53 23.53
CA LEU A 396 -4.85 1.34 22.58
C LEU A 396 -5.74 0.14 22.93
N ALA A 397 -5.21 -0.87 23.61
CA ALA A 397 -5.96 -2.06 24.03
C ALA A 397 -7.03 -1.78 25.10
N GLU A 398 -6.96 -0.61 25.75
CA GLU A 398 -7.94 -0.18 26.76
C GLU A 398 -9.26 0.35 26.13
N PHE A 399 -9.31 0.50 24.80
CA PHE A 399 -10.49 1.00 24.07
C PHE A 399 -11.23 -0.15 23.39
N GLU A 400 -12.46 -0.42 23.82
CA GLU A 400 -13.31 -1.49 23.26
C GLU A 400 -13.88 -1.12 21.87
N GLU A 401 -13.93 0.17 21.52
CA GLU A 401 -14.50 0.68 20.29
C GLU A 401 -13.60 0.50 19.06
N LEU A 402 -12.33 0.11 19.26
CA LEU A 402 -11.35 -0.01 18.19
C LEU A 402 -10.70 -1.40 18.15
N THR A 403 -10.19 -1.75 16.98
CA THR A 403 -9.39 -2.96 16.75
C THR A 403 -7.99 -2.55 16.31
N VAL A 404 -6.96 -3.22 16.81
CA VAL A 404 -5.56 -2.93 16.46
C VAL A 404 -4.94 -4.12 15.74
N VAL A 405 -4.13 -3.85 14.72
CA VAL A 405 -3.24 -4.88 14.14
C VAL A 405 -2.10 -5.14 15.12
N ALA A 406 -2.29 -6.13 15.99
CA ALA A 406 -1.38 -6.40 17.12
C ALA A 406 0.04 -6.84 16.70
N THR A 407 0.21 -7.37 15.49
CA THR A 407 1.51 -7.84 14.95
C THR A 407 2.36 -6.72 14.34
N ALA A 408 2.17 -5.48 14.79
CA ALA A 408 2.88 -4.32 14.29
C ALA A 408 4.36 -4.33 14.69
N GLU A 409 5.25 -4.10 13.72
CA GLU A 409 6.71 -4.17 13.87
C GLU A 409 7.45 -2.94 13.37
N ALA A 410 6.79 -2.11 12.58
CA ALA A 410 7.31 -0.85 12.05
C ALA A 410 7.11 0.33 13.05
N PRO A 411 7.56 1.57 12.74
CA PRO A 411 7.40 2.73 13.62
C PRO A 411 6.00 3.37 13.55
N PHE A 412 4.96 2.53 13.39
CA PHE A 412 3.56 2.92 13.30
C PHE A 412 2.66 1.71 13.62
N VAL A 413 1.40 1.98 13.93
CA VAL A 413 0.35 0.99 14.17
C VAL A 413 -0.87 1.29 13.31
N LEU A 414 -1.62 0.26 12.94
CA LEU A 414 -2.86 0.37 12.19
C LEU A 414 -4.03 0.02 13.11
N ILE A 415 -5.03 0.90 13.15
CA ILE A 415 -6.27 0.69 13.90
C ILE A 415 -7.48 0.75 12.98
N ARG A 416 -8.53 0.02 13.35
CA ARG A 416 -9.88 0.11 12.77
C ARG A 416 -10.83 0.62 13.84
N VAL A 417 -11.62 1.63 13.49
CA VAL A 417 -12.60 2.24 14.39
C VAL A 417 -13.78 2.75 13.58
N PRO A 418 -15.03 2.44 13.97
CA PRO A 418 -16.19 2.95 13.25
C PRO A 418 -16.17 4.48 13.14
N ARG A 419 -16.52 5.01 11.96
CA ARG A 419 -16.57 6.47 11.70
C ARG A 419 -15.21 7.14 11.88
N ALA A 420 -14.13 6.48 11.47
CA ALA A 420 -12.78 7.00 11.69
C ALA A 420 -12.52 8.37 11.05
N ALA A 421 -13.27 8.76 10.01
CA ALA A 421 -13.20 10.10 9.42
C ALA A 421 -13.66 11.21 10.40
N GLU A 422 -14.73 10.96 11.16
CA GLU A 422 -15.20 11.88 12.21
C GLU A 422 -14.18 11.93 13.35
N LEU A 423 -13.70 10.76 13.79
CA LEU A 423 -12.69 10.67 14.83
C LEU A 423 -11.41 11.43 14.45
N ARG A 424 -10.91 11.25 13.23
CA ARG A 424 -9.76 11.98 12.68
C ARG A 424 -9.98 13.49 12.77
N THR A 425 -11.15 13.96 12.38
CA THR A 425 -11.48 15.40 12.42
C THR A 425 -11.44 15.93 13.85
N ARG A 426 -11.98 15.18 14.83
CA ARG A 426 -11.92 15.55 16.25
C ARG A 426 -10.50 15.53 16.79
N LEU A 427 -9.71 14.50 16.48
CA LEU A 427 -8.30 14.42 16.86
C LEU A 427 -7.52 15.64 16.34
N ARG A 428 -7.81 16.11 15.13
CA ARG A 428 -7.22 17.35 14.60
C ARG A 428 -7.58 18.57 15.43
N THR A 429 -8.85 18.71 15.86
CA THR A 429 -9.25 19.81 16.77
C THR A 429 -8.57 19.71 18.14
N LEU A 430 -8.20 18.51 18.57
CA LEU A 430 -7.46 18.24 19.80
C LEU A 430 -5.93 18.30 19.61
N GLY A 431 -5.46 18.73 18.44
CA GLY A 431 -4.03 18.97 18.19
C GLY A 431 -3.25 17.78 17.61
N PHE A 432 -3.90 16.73 17.12
CA PHE A 432 -3.24 15.53 16.58
C PHE A 432 -3.62 15.26 15.12
N ALA A 433 -2.60 15.00 14.29
CA ALA A 433 -2.79 14.53 12.92
C ALA A 433 -2.48 13.03 12.83
N VAL A 434 -3.40 12.24 12.27
CA VAL A 434 -3.25 10.80 12.01
C VAL A 434 -3.48 10.51 10.53
N ARG A 435 -2.95 9.41 10.01
CA ARG A 435 -3.05 9.07 8.57
C ARG A 435 -4.33 8.27 8.30
N ARG A 436 -5.16 8.75 7.38
CA ARG A 436 -6.36 8.00 6.92
C ARG A 436 -6.00 6.70 6.19
N GLY A 437 -6.77 5.63 6.36
CA GLY A 437 -6.50 4.30 5.82
C GLY A 437 -7.08 4.02 4.43
N ASP A 438 -8.22 4.62 4.09
CA ASP A 438 -8.94 4.44 2.82
C ASP A 438 -8.17 4.83 1.55
N THR A 439 -7.07 5.55 1.70
CA THR A 439 -6.17 5.84 0.57
C THR A 439 -5.28 4.64 0.20
N PHE A 440 -5.24 3.59 1.01
CA PHE A 440 -4.47 2.38 0.75
C PHE A 440 -5.41 1.29 0.22
N PRO A 441 -5.18 0.75 -0.99
CA PRO A 441 -6.02 -0.33 -1.51
C PRO A 441 -6.18 -1.49 -0.55
N GLY A 442 -7.41 -1.98 -0.37
CA GLY A 442 -7.73 -3.04 0.59
C GLY A 442 -8.06 -2.55 2.01
N LEU A 443 -7.97 -1.24 2.29
CA LEU A 443 -8.50 -0.63 3.52
C LEU A 443 -9.66 0.30 3.19
N GLY A 444 -10.62 0.39 4.12
CA GLY A 444 -11.77 1.30 4.04
C GLY A 444 -11.66 2.56 4.91
N PRO A 445 -12.72 3.38 4.97
CA PRO A 445 -12.76 4.66 5.68
C PRO A 445 -12.65 4.56 7.21
N ASP A 446 -12.84 3.38 7.77
CA ASP A 446 -12.74 3.11 9.22
C ASP A 446 -11.31 2.84 9.70
N TRP A 447 -10.32 2.92 8.81
CA TRP A 447 -8.92 2.63 9.15
C TRP A 447 -8.11 3.90 9.39
N LEU A 448 -7.27 3.91 10.42
CA LEU A 448 -6.30 4.96 10.71
C LEU A 448 -4.93 4.38 11.02
N ARG A 449 -3.87 4.98 10.48
CA ARG A 449 -2.49 4.66 10.83
C ARG A 449 -1.92 5.75 11.73
N ILE A 450 -1.30 5.32 12.83
CA ILE A 450 -0.75 6.20 13.87
C ILE A 450 0.75 5.93 13.97
N ALA A 451 1.58 6.96 13.79
CA ALA A 451 3.01 6.84 13.98
C ALA A 451 3.36 6.64 15.47
N VAL A 452 4.37 5.82 15.74
CA VAL A 452 4.90 5.62 17.11
C VAL A 452 5.73 6.85 17.51
N ARG A 453 5.55 7.29 18.76
CA ARG A 453 6.25 8.44 19.37
C ARG A 453 6.66 8.12 20.80
N ASP A 454 7.40 9.04 21.40
CA ASP A 454 7.79 8.95 22.81
C ASP A 454 6.57 8.85 23.73
N ARG A 455 6.80 8.25 24.90
CA ARG A 455 5.77 7.97 25.90
C ARG A 455 4.95 9.21 26.33
N PRO A 456 5.53 10.39 26.63
CA PRO A 456 4.75 11.61 26.88
C PRO A 456 3.80 11.98 25.73
N THR A 457 4.28 11.93 24.49
CA THR A 457 3.45 12.20 23.31
C THR A 457 2.32 11.20 23.16
N VAL A 458 2.62 9.90 23.30
CA VAL A 458 1.61 8.83 23.24
C VAL A 458 0.55 8.99 24.35
N ASN A 459 0.95 9.29 25.58
CA ASN A 459 0.00 9.49 26.68
C ASN A 459 -0.98 10.64 26.40
N ARG A 460 -0.49 11.77 25.87
CA ARG A 460 -1.38 12.87 25.46
C ARG A 460 -2.30 12.49 24.30
N PHE A 461 -1.79 11.70 23.35
CA PHE A 461 -2.61 11.19 22.25
C PHE A 461 -3.73 10.27 22.76
N LEU A 462 -3.44 9.35 23.67
CA LEU A 462 -4.44 8.44 24.23
C LEU A 462 -5.54 9.20 25.01
N GLN A 463 -5.18 10.26 25.74
CA GLN A 463 -6.16 11.16 26.38
C GLN A 463 -7.05 11.89 25.36
N ALA A 464 -6.45 12.37 24.26
CA ALA A 464 -7.19 13.00 23.17
C ALA A 464 -8.10 12.00 22.44
N LEU A 465 -7.65 10.75 22.28
CA LEU A 465 -8.43 9.66 21.70
C LEU A 465 -9.67 9.36 22.54
N ASP A 466 -9.50 9.20 23.86
CA ASP A 466 -10.61 9.03 24.81
C ASP A 466 -11.62 10.18 24.76
N THR A 467 -11.13 11.42 24.77
CA THR A 467 -11.99 12.61 24.62
C THR A 467 -12.75 12.59 23.28
N ALA A 468 -12.07 12.21 22.19
CA ALA A 468 -12.69 12.20 20.87
C ALA A 468 -13.73 11.08 20.69
N LEU A 469 -13.56 9.94 21.38
CA LEU A 469 -14.49 8.80 21.40
C LEU A 469 -15.67 8.98 22.37
N THR A 470 -15.54 9.80 23.41
CA THR A 470 -16.65 10.10 24.35
C THR A 470 -17.60 11.17 23.83
N LEU A 471 -17.14 12.11 22.99
CA LEU A 471 -17.97 13.11 22.30
C LEU A 471 -18.93 12.51 21.24
N THR A 472 -19.05 11.19 21.18
CA THR A 472 -19.83 10.41 20.21
C THR A 472 -21.13 9.85 20.79
N THR A 473 -21.40 10.09 22.08
CA THR A 473 -22.62 9.67 22.77
C THR A 473 -23.57 10.86 22.94
N PRO A 474 -24.74 10.89 22.27
CA PRO A 474 -25.82 11.82 22.60
C PRO A 474 -26.38 11.59 24.01
#